data_AF-A0A9Q0RMS9-F1
#
_entry.id   AF-A0A9Q0RMS9-F1
#
_cell.length_a   1.000
_cell.length_b   1.000
_cell.length_c   1.000
_cell.angle_alpha   90.00
_cell.angle_beta   90.00
_cell.angle_gamma   90.00
#
_symmetry.space_group_name_H-M   'P 1'
#
loop_
_entity.id
_entity.type
_entity.pdbx_description
1 polymer ?
#
loop_
_entity_poly.entity_id
_entity_poly.type
_entity_poly.pdbx_seq_one_letter_code
_entity_poly.pdbx_strand_id
1 'polypeptide(L)'
;MNSSDNYYVMRSQCASDFGKSALLEFLQMFYIVFPENYDKPPIEMPNYELNLIPTIMALTFFEQIARLFQRQKLTRVQDVVTNVGSSIIFTFSRVLFLGVMIHVYTFIYDNYRIIDLPLYSVWTWLFSLLLVEFVYYWTHRALHEFNFLWAAHQFHHMAEDLNITTTIRDSVVDLIIYDIFPVPISFLIQPQILVVHMQFSLIYQIWLHNSVVGDLGFIEYIVNTPRQHLVHHGKNPYCIDKNYGALLMIWDRMFGTYQREKKDDELVFGVVSPTPATFDPIVLQFGYYRDVYKKFCQMETFSDKMSALFKGPGWSPGKPRLGLISDVPEPDRSAPKYSYDPKTSVWIKLYVAIHGIMFPFVLYMIGHHTLIRFSYGRAFILMMYLLMSLTSFGFIFDNRKYAHLFEILRCILYFPVDYYIAIKTAWQFGSGEKLVFDSFMLVIRTLYITSILIWILKMLIKSNPHGSMVSLTKEKEAIECENGKCKADFNENIELAKKLASKTARKIGGFKVLNITVTAIYIIFVACLIGILYFLKVESCTSLLNTV
;
A
#
# COMPACT_ATOMS: atom_id res chain seq x y z
N MET A 1 6.47 48.28 -13.58
CA MET A 1 6.92 46.90 -13.87
C MET A 1 5.68 46.03 -13.92
N ASN A 2 5.46 45.34 -15.04
CA ASN A 2 4.16 44.73 -15.37
C ASN A 2 3.87 43.49 -14.52
N SER A 3 2.59 43.29 -14.17
CA SER A 3 2.09 42.16 -13.38
C SER A 3 2.34 40.79 -14.02
N SER A 4 2.60 40.74 -15.32
CA SER A 4 3.04 39.53 -16.03
C SER A 4 4.44 39.08 -15.63
N ASP A 5 5.37 40.02 -15.43
CA ASP A 5 6.77 39.69 -15.13
C ASP A 5 6.92 39.14 -13.71
N ASN A 6 6.14 39.64 -12.75
CA ASN A 6 6.05 39.10 -11.40
C ASN A 6 5.47 37.67 -11.38
N TYR A 7 4.53 37.34 -12.26
CA TYR A 7 3.97 35.99 -12.35
C TYR A 7 4.99 34.98 -12.88
N TYR A 8 5.78 35.35 -13.90
CA TYR A 8 6.84 34.49 -14.42
C TYR A 8 7.99 34.31 -13.43
N VAL A 9 8.39 35.37 -12.73
CA VAL A 9 9.41 35.31 -11.68
C VAL A 9 8.94 34.42 -10.52
N MET A 10 7.73 34.62 -9.98
CA MET A 10 7.18 33.76 -8.93
C MET A 10 7.08 32.29 -9.34
N ARG A 11 6.66 31.99 -10.58
CA ARG A 11 6.57 30.62 -11.07
C ARG A 11 7.95 29.98 -11.24
N SER A 12 8.95 30.75 -11.66
CA SER A 12 10.34 30.29 -11.77
C SER A 12 10.97 30.02 -10.39
N GLN A 13 10.66 30.85 -9.40
CA GLN A 13 11.14 30.70 -8.03
C GLN A 13 10.48 29.50 -7.33
N CYS A 14 9.17 29.35 -7.50
CA CYS A 14 8.39 28.21 -7.04
C CYS A 14 8.88 26.88 -7.65
N ALA A 15 9.15 26.85 -8.96
CA ALA A 15 9.73 25.69 -9.63
C ALA A 15 11.18 25.39 -9.16
N SER A 16 11.96 26.44 -8.89
CA SER A 16 13.30 26.33 -8.29
C SER A 16 13.24 25.75 -6.87
N ASP A 17 12.30 26.19 -6.04
CA ASP A 17 12.21 25.76 -4.64
C ASP A 17 11.63 24.35 -4.53
N PHE A 18 10.66 23.99 -5.38
CA PHE A 18 10.19 22.61 -5.55
C PHE A 18 11.32 21.69 -6.07
N GLY A 19 12.11 22.17 -7.04
CA GLY A 19 13.26 21.42 -7.56
C GLY A 19 14.33 21.19 -6.48
N LYS A 20 14.56 22.18 -5.59
CA LYS A 20 15.47 22.05 -4.46
C LYS A 20 14.94 21.13 -3.36
N SER A 21 13.63 21.15 -3.05
CA SER A 21 13.04 20.26 -2.05
C SER A 21 13.05 18.81 -2.51
N ALA A 22 12.62 18.55 -3.75
CA ALA A 22 12.65 17.21 -4.34
C ALA A 22 14.08 16.67 -4.48
N LEU A 23 15.04 17.53 -4.83
CA LEU A 23 16.46 17.15 -4.85
C LEU A 23 16.98 16.85 -3.44
N LEU A 24 16.63 17.65 -2.43
CA LEU A 24 17.03 17.40 -1.05
C LEU A 24 16.45 16.08 -0.52
N GLU A 25 15.17 15.82 -0.76
CA GLU A 25 14.50 14.56 -0.42
C GLU A 25 15.18 13.38 -1.13
N PHE A 26 15.50 13.52 -2.42
CA PHE A 26 16.23 12.51 -3.17
C PHE A 26 17.64 12.26 -2.61
N LEU A 27 18.39 13.30 -2.25
CA LEU A 27 19.72 13.17 -1.64
C LEU A 27 19.64 12.53 -0.24
N GLN A 28 18.60 12.87 0.53
CA GLN A 28 18.30 12.24 1.82
C GLN A 28 18.04 10.73 1.68
N MET A 29 17.49 10.27 0.54
CA MET A 29 17.36 8.83 0.27
C MET A 29 18.71 8.10 0.27
N PHE A 30 19.80 8.80 -0.01
CA PHE A 30 21.15 8.24 -0.04
C PHE A 30 21.99 8.64 1.18
N TYR A 31 21.33 8.93 2.32
CA TYR A 31 21.98 9.27 3.60
C TYR A 31 22.87 10.53 3.54
N ILE A 32 22.61 11.44 2.59
CA ILE A 32 23.35 12.71 2.50
C ILE A 32 22.71 13.70 3.47
N VAL A 33 23.19 13.68 4.72
CA VAL A 33 22.61 14.44 5.84
C VAL A 33 23.65 15.24 6.59
N PHE A 34 23.27 16.44 7.05
CA PHE A 34 24.13 17.34 7.82
C PHE A 34 23.71 17.34 9.29
N PRO A 35 24.57 16.90 10.23
CA PRO A 35 24.23 16.79 11.65
C PRO A 35 23.68 18.07 12.28
N GLU A 36 24.06 19.26 11.79
CA GLU A 36 23.59 20.54 12.33
C GLU A 36 22.08 20.76 12.17
N ASN A 37 21.41 20.01 11.29
CA ASN A 37 19.98 20.17 11.00
C ASN A 37 19.05 19.31 11.88
N TYR A 38 19.59 18.53 12.83
CA TYR A 38 18.86 17.49 13.57
C TYR A 38 19.04 17.60 15.10
N ASP A 39 19.05 18.81 15.64
CA ASP A 39 19.19 19.08 17.08
C ASP A 39 17.87 19.06 17.88
N LYS A 40 16.75 18.84 17.20
CA LYS A 40 15.42 18.83 17.80
C LYS A 40 15.17 17.59 18.67
N PRO A 41 14.29 17.66 19.69
CA PRO A 41 13.81 16.47 20.39
C PRO A 41 13.24 15.42 19.41
N PRO A 42 13.32 14.10 19.73
CA PRO A 42 12.87 13.04 18.82
C PRO A 42 11.42 13.18 18.34
N ILE A 43 10.54 13.70 19.21
CA ILE A 43 9.12 13.90 18.90
C ILE A 43 8.86 15.12 17.99
N GLU A 44 9.82 16.03 17.90
CA GLU A 44 9.79 17.23 17.05
C GLU A 44 10.58 17.04 15.75
N MET A 45 11.20 15.88 15.56
CA MET A 45 11.84 15.54 14.30
C MET A 45 10.81 15.48 13.18
N PRO A 46 11.08 16.08 12.01
CA PRO A 46 10.22 15.93 10.86
C PRO A 46 10.01 14.45 10.55
N ASN A 47 8.79 14.09 10.18
CA ASN A 47 8.50 12.76 9.66
C ASN A 47 8.87 12.75 8.17
N TYR A 48 10.13 12.42 7.88
CA TYR A 48 10.67 12.38 6.53
C TYR A 48 10.00 11.30 5.67
N GLU A 49 9.45 10.26 6.29
CA GLU A 49 8.74 9.19 5.58
C GLU A 49 7.43 9.67 4.94
N LEU A 50 6.67 10.53 5.63
CA LEU A 50 5.42 11.08 5.08
C LEU A 50 5.66 11.97 3.86
N ASN A 51 6.78 12.69 3.83
CA ASN A 51 7.14 13.56 2.71
C ASN A 51 7.47 12.77 1.42
N LEU A 52 7.60 11.44 1.50
CA LEU A 52 8.02 10.61 0.37
C LEU A 52 6.87 9.94 -0.38
N ILE A 53 5.62 10.17 0.03
CA ILE A 53 4.45 9.73 -0.73
C ILE A 53 4.55 10.19 -2.20
N PRO A 54 4.88 11.46 -2.52
CA PRO A 54 5.10 11.89 -3.90
C PRO A 54 6.22 11.13 -4.61
N THR A 55 7.33 10.86 -3.92
CA THR A 55 8.49 10.13 -4.45
C THR A 55 8.12 8.68 -4.79
N ILE A 56 7.41 7.98 -3.90
CA ILE A 56 6.92 6.61 -4.15
C ILE A 56 5.96 6.59 -5.35
N MET A 57 5.05 7.58 -5.44
CA MET A 57 4.13 7.71 -6.57
C MET A 57 4.89 7.94 -7.89
N ALA A 58 5.89 8.82 -7.89
CA ALA A 58 6.73 9.09 -9.05
C ALA A 58 7.52 7.87 -9.48
N LEU A 59 8.21 7.20 -8.54
CA LEU A 59 8.98 5.98 -8.80
C LEU A 59 8.08 4.86 -9.32
N THR A 60 6.90 4.67 -8.74
CA THR A 60 5.91 3.69 -9.21
C THR A 60 5.49 4.00 -10.66
N PHE A 61 5.21 5.27 -10.97
CA PHE A 61 4.84 5.69 -12.32
C PHE A 61 5.97 5.44 -13.33
N PHE A 62 7.19 5.84 -13.02
CA PHE A 62 8.36 5.61 -13.88
C PHE A 62 8.68 4.13 -14.04
N GLU A 63 8.52 3.32 -12.99
CA GLU A 63 8.66 1.87 -13.08
C GLU A 63 7.64 1.29 -14.08
N GLN A 64 6.38 1.71 -14.03
CA GLN A 64 5.36 1.23 -14.97
C GLN A 64 5.69 1.63 -16.42
N ILE A 65 6.21 2.84 -16.64
CA ILE A 65 6.71 3.26 -17.96
C ILE A 65 7.87 2.38 -18.42
N ALA A 66 8.86 2.14 -17.56
CA ALA A 66 10.01 1.29 -17.87
C ALA A 66 9.59 -0.14 -18.20
N ARG A 67 8.63 -0.71 -17.47
CA ARG A 67 8.03 -2.02 -17.77
C ARG A 67 7.42 -2.06 -19.17
N LEU A 68 6.72 -1.01 -19.60
CA LEU A 68 6.19 -0.92 -20.97
C LEU A 68 7.29 -0.92 -22.02
N PHE A 69 8.36 -0.15 -21.82
CA PHE A 69 9.52 -0.15 -22.72
C PHE A 69 10.25 -1.50 -22.76
N GLN A 70 10.30 -2.20 -21.62
CA GLN A 70 10.85 -3.56 -21.49
C GLN A 70 9.88 -4.67 -21.93
N ARG A 71 8.69 -4.31 -22.44
CA ARG A 71 7.61 -5.26 -22.84
C ARG A 71 7.17 -6.20 -21.71
N GLN A 72 7.32 -5.76 -20.47
CA GLN A 72 6.83 -6.46 -19.28
C GLN A 72 5.35 -6.11 -19.03
N LYS A 73 4.66 -7.00 -18.31
CA LYS A 73 3.28 -6.73 -17.88
C LYS A 73 3.27 -5.65 -16.80
N LEU A 74 2.29 -4.76 -16.88
CA LEU A 74 2.02 -3.79 -15.83
C LEU A 74 1.60 -4.48 -14.53
N THR A 75 1.87 -3.79 -13.42
CA THR A 75 1.48 -4.23 -12.08
C THR A 75 -0.03 -4.31 -11.97
N ARG A 76 -0.52 -5.35 -11.30
CA ARG A 76 -1.96 -5.56 -11.09
C ARG A 76 -2.49 -4.56 -10.07
N VAL A 77 -3.61 -3.90 -10.39
CA VAL A 77 -4.26 -2.90 -9.51
C VAL A 77 -4.56 -3.45 -8.12
N GLN A 78 -4.96 -4.72 -8.02
CA GLN A 78 -5.24 -5.35 -6.73
C GLN A 78 -4.01 -5.36 -5.81
N ASP A 79 -2.82 -5.62 -6.34
CA ASP A 79 -1.58 -5.64 -5.54
C ASP A 79 -1.21 -4.23 -5.08
N VAL A 80 -1.33 -3.22 -5.96
CA VAL A 80 -1.13 -1.80 -5.61
C VAL A 80 -2.09 -1.39 -4.48
N VAL A 81 -3.37 -1.74 -4.58
CA VAL A 81 -4.37 -1.41 -3.55
C VAL A 81 -4.06 -2.12 -2.23
N THR A 82 -3.64 -3.40 -2.27
CA THR A 82 -3.26 -4.13 -1.06
C THR A 82 -2.02 -3.52 -0.41
N ASN A 83 -1.01 -3.15 -1.18
CA ASN A 83 0.25 -2.57 -0.68
C ASN A 83 0.03 -1.16 -0.09
N VAL A 84 -0.70 -0.28 -0.80
CA VAL A 84 -1.08 1.03 -0.25
C VAL A 84 -1.97 0.87 0.98
N GLY A 85 -2.88 -0.11 0.95
CA GLY A 85 -3.74 -0.46 2.08
C GLY A 85 -2.95 -0.86 3.33
N SER A 86 -1.92 -1.71 3.20
CA SER A 86 -1.07 -2.06 4.34
C SER A 86 -0.29 -0.87 4.87
N SER A 87 0.25 -0.02 4.01
CA SER A 87 0.94 1.21 4.40
C SER A 87 0.06 2.13 5.26
N ILE A 88 -1.22 2.25 4.91
CA ILE A 88 -2.21 2.98 5.70
C ILE A 88 -2.35 2.37 7.10
N ILE A 89 -2.54 1.05 7.18
CA ILE A 89 -2.68 0.35 8.47
C ILE A 89 -1.41 0.50 9.31
N PHE A 90 -0.25 0.35 8.68
CA PHE A 90 1.07 0.51 9.29
C PHE A 90 1.25 1.91 9.86
N THR A 91 1.00 2.95 9.06
CA THR A 91 1.13 4.37 9.45
C THR A 91 0.22 4.71 10.64
N PHE A 92 -1.05 4.27 10.60
CA PHE A 92 -1.98 4.47 11.72
C PHE A 92 -1.53 3.76 12.99
N SER A 93 -1.03 2.53 12.85
CA SER A 93 -0.50 1.77 13.99
C SER A 93 0.70 2.48 14.60
N ARG A 94 1.58 3.04 13.77
CA ARG A 94 2.74 3.82 14.23
C ARG A 94 2.35 5.06 15.01
N VAL A 95 1.31 5.79 14.60
CA VAL A 95 0.78 6.92 15.39
C VAL A 95 0.38 6.50 16.81
N LEU A 96 -0.11 5.26 16.99
CA LEU A 96 -0.50 4.74 18.30
C LEU A 96 0.69 4.27 19.15
N PHE A 97 1.72 3.69 18.54
CA PHE A 97 2.82 3.03 19.27
C PHE A 97 4.11 3.84 19.38
N LEU A 98 4.39 4.74 18.43
CA LEU A 98 5.66 5.46 18.33
C LEU A 98 5.98 6.25 19.61
N GLY A 99 4.98 6.93 20.20
CA GLY A 99 5.18 7.70 21.42
C GLY A 99 5.59 6.84 22.62
N VAL A 100 5.06 5.63 22.74
CA VAL A 100 5.42 4.68 23.80
C VAL A 100 6.85 4.20 23.59
N MET A 101 7.22 3.83 22.37
CA MET A 101 8.56 3.30 22.07
C MET A 101 9.65 4.37 22.25
N ILE A 102 9.42 5.60 21.75
CA ILE A 102 10.34 6.72 21.97
C ILE A 102 10.47 7.03 23.47
N HIS A 103 9.38 6.96 24.24
CA HIS A 103 9.44 7.20 25.68
C HIS A 103 10.27 6.15 26.40
N VAL A 104 10.07 4.86 26.11
CA VAL A 104 10.86 3.77 26.69
C VAL A 104 12.34 3.92 26.32
N TYR A 105 12.65 4.18 25.05
CA TYR A 105 14.02 4.36 24.59
C TYR A 105 14.69 5.56 25.28
N THR A 106 14.01 6.71 25.30
CA THR A 106 14.51 7.95 25.93
C THR A 106 14.71 7.74 27.43
N PHE A 107 13.77 7.08 28.12
CA PHE A 107 13.91 6.75 29.53
C PHE A 107 15.17 5.94 29.81
N ILE A 108 15.48 4.95 28.97
CA ILE A 108 16.70 4.15 29.15
C ILE A 108 17.94 5.00 28.88
N TYR A 109 17.96 5.80 27.81
CA TYR A 109 19.09 6.68 27.50
C TYR A 109 19.38 7.70 28.61
N ASP A 110 18.35 8.37 29.12
CA ASP A 110 18.50 9.43 30.11
C ASP A 110 18.98 8.90 31.47
N ASN A 111 18.55 7.69 31.86
CA ASN A 111 18.83 7.11 33.18
C ASN A 111 20.00 6.12 33.19
N TYR A 112 20.30 5.46 32.07
CA TYR A 112 21.23 4.32 32.05
C TYR A 112 22.28 4.36 30.94
N ARG A 113 22.40 5.43 30.14
CA ARG A 113 23.45 5.51 29.12
C ARG A 113 24.84 5.27 29.72
N ILE A 114 25.65 4.50 29.00
CA ILE A 114 27.01 4.13 29.41
C ILE A 114 28.00 5.22 29.00
N ILE A 115 27.76 5.87 27.87
CA ILE A 115 28.61 6.91 27.29
C ILE A 115 27.74 8.03 26.73
N ASP A 116 28.26 9.25 26.79
CA ASP A 116 27.65 10.43 26.17
C ASP A 116 28.41 10.79 24.90
N LEU A 117 27.92 10.33 23.75
CA LEU A 117 28.55 10.60 22.45
C LEU A 117 28.14 12.00 21.95
N PRO A 118 29.09 12.84 21.47
CA PRO A 118 28.76 14.20 21.04
C PRO A 118 27.80 14.21 19.84
N LEU A 119 26.68 14.93 19.95
CA LEU A 119 25.63 14.99 18.93
C LEU A 119 26.13 15.50 17.57
N TYR A 120 26.96 16.54 17.57
CA TYR A 120 27.45 17.18 16.34
C TYR A 120 28.71 16.53 15.76
N SER A 121 29.21 15.46 16.37
CA SER A 121 30.39 14.76 15.85
C SER A 121 30.02 13.86 14.68
N VAL A 122 30.64 14.08 13.52
CA VAL A 122 30.50 13.20 12.34
C VAL A 122 30.81 11.75 12.69
N TRP A 123 31.77 11.50 13.58
CA TRP A 123 32.11 10.14 14.03
C TRP A 123 31.00 9.47 14.82
N THR A 124 30.24 10.23 15.63
CA THR A 124 29.05 9.71 16.32
C THR A 124 28.01 9.24 15.32
N TRP A 125 27.75 10.03 14.27
CA TRP A 125 26.79 9.69 13.22
C TRP A 125 27.24 8.50 12.37
N LEU A 126 28.53 8.43 12.00
CA LEU A 126 29.06 7.28 11.26
C LEU A 126 29.03 5.99 12.10
N PHE A 127 29.38 6.07 13.38
CA PHE A 127 29.26 4.94 14.30
C PHE A 127 27.81 4.51 14.48
N SER A 128 26.90 5.48 14.63
CA SER A 128 25.45 5.23 14.78
C SER A 128 24.87 4.59 13.52
N LEU A 129 25.27 5.03 12.32
CA LEU A 129 24.88 4.40 11.06
C LEU A 129 25.24 2.91 11.04
N LEU A 130 26.50 2.58 11.34
CA LEU A 130 26.96 1.19 11.36
C LEU A 130 26.20 0.36 12.40
N LEU A 131 25.97 0.92 13.59
CA LEU A 131 25.28 0.23 14.67
C LEU A 131 23.78 0.04 14.40
N VAL A 132 23.10 1.04 13.83
CA VAL A 132 21.69 0.95 13.44
C VAL A 132 21.52 -0.08 12.33
N GLU A 133 22.39 -0.07 11.31
CA GLU A 133 22.36 -1.07 10.22
C GLU A 133 22.71 -2.48 10.72
N PHE A 134 23.58 -2.60 11.74
CA PHE A 134 23.85 -3.87 12.41
C PHE A 134 22.62 -4.40 13.12
N VAL A 135 21.93 -3.55 13.90
CA VAL A 135 20.68 -3.93 14.57
C VAL A 135 19.60 -4.28 13.54
N TYR A 136 19.49 -3.52 12.45
CA TYR A 136 18.56 -3.83 11.37
C TYR A 136 18.84 -5.22 10.81
N TYR A 137 20.10 -5.53 10.46
CA TYR A 137 20.49 -6.85 9.95
C TYR A 137 20.04 -7.99 10.88
N TRP A 138 20.26 -7.86 12.19
CA TRP A 138 19.85 -8.88 13.15
C TRP A 138 18.34 -8.95 13.37
N THR A 139 17.66 -7.81 13.34
CA THR A 139 16.20 -7.75 13.38
C THR A 139 15.62 -8.50 12.19
N HIS A 140 16.08 -8.16 10.99
CA HIS A 140 15.59 -8.73 9.75
C HIS A 140 15.92 -10.22 9.64
N ARG A 141 17.14 -10.62 10.02
CA ARG A 141 17.51 -12.04 10.14
C ARG A 141 16.62 -12.79 11.14
N ALA A 142 16.28 -12.19 12.28
CA ALA A 142 15.38 -12.80 13.24
C ALA A 142 13.96 -12.95 12.69
N LEU A 143 13.47 -11.97 11.92
CA LEU A 143 12.19 -12.04 11.21
C LEU A 143 12.13 -13.22 10.24
N HIS A 144 13.24 -13.65 9.65
CA HIS A 144 13.26 -14.83 8.76
C HIS A 144 13.51 -16.15 9.48
N GLU A 145 14.40 -16.16 10.47
CA GLU A 145 14.87 -17.41 11.09
C GLU A 145 14.03 -17.91 12.28
N PHE A 146 13.09 -17.11 12.81
CA PHE A 146 12.17 -17.50 13.87
C PHE A 146 10.74 -17.58 13.32
N ASN A 147 10.13 -18.77 13.33
CA ASN A 147 8.81 -19.00 12.71
C ASN A 147 7.70 -18.06 13.23
N PHE A 148 7.72 -17.71 14.52
CA PHE A 148 6.77 -16.74 15.07
C PHE A 148 6.99 -15.31 14.56
N LEU A 149 8.24 -14.90 14.34
CA LEU A 149 8.58 -13.58 13.79
C LEU A 149 8.37 -13.55 12.27
N TRP A 150 8.63 -14.67 11.59
CA TRP A 150 8.32 -14.86 10.17
C TRP A 150 6.82 -14.68 9.89
N ALA A 151 5.96 -15.03 10.83
CA ALA A 151 4.52 -14.75 10.69
C ALA A 151 4.19 -13.26 10.50
N ALA A 152 4.99 -12.35 11.08
CA ALA A 152 4.88 -10.92 10.86
C ALA A 152 5.41 -10.53 9.47
N HIS A 153 6.59 -11.05 9.12
CA HIS A 153 7.33 -10.57 7.97
C HIS A 153 6.98 -11.25 6.64
N GLN A 154 6.41 -12.46 6.68
CA GLN A 154 5.97 -13.17 5.48
C GLN A 154 4.97 -12.36 4.65
N PHE A 155 4.19 -11.48 5.29
CA PHE A 155 3.26 -10.60 4.59
C PHE A 155 4.01 -9.71 3.59
N HIS A 156 5.20 -9.22 3.93
CA HIS A 156 6.08 -8.49 3.02
C HIS A 156 6.55 -9.38 1.84
N HIS A 157 6.95 -10.61 2.15
CA HIS A 157 7.46 -11.58 1.17
C HIS A 157 6.41 -12.25 0.28
N MET A 158 5.13 -12.19 0.63
CA MET A 158 4.08 -12.90 -0.12
C MET A 158 3.75 -12.28 -1.49
N ALA A 159 4.31 -11.11 -1.81
CA ALA A 159 4.12 -10.47 -3.10
C ALA A 159 4.75 -11.31 -4.24
N GLU A 160 3.93 -11.72 -5.19
CA GLU A 160 4.36 -12.50 -6.38
C GLU A 160 4.82 -11.61 -7.55
N ASP A 161 4.56 -10.29 -7.46
CA ASP A 161 5.08 -9.27 -8.37
C ASP A 161 5.80 -8.18 -7.58
N LEU A 162 7.12 -8.24 -7.53
CA LEU A 162 7.91 -7.17 -6.92
C LEU A 162 7.92 -5.93 -7.79
N ASN A 163 7.46 -4.84 -7.21
CA ASN A 163 7.35 -3.51 -7.81
C ASN A 163 7.52 -2.46 -6.70
N ILE A 164 7.67 -1.20 -7.06
CA ILE A 164 7.99 -0.13 -6.10
C ILE A 164 6.97 -0.08 -4.96
N THR A 165 5.68 -0.35 -5.23
CA THR A 165 4.66 -0.33 -4.16
C THR A 165 4.84 -1.46 -3.14
N THR A 166 5.59 -2.52 -3.44
CA THR A 166 5.90 -3.57 -2.47
C THR A 166 6.76 -3.04 -1.32
N THR A 167 7.48 -1.92 -1.49
CA THR A 167 8.25 -1.31 -0.39
C THR A 167 7.39 -0.84 0.79
N ILE A 168 6.09 -0.63 0.57
CA ILE A 168 5.14 -0.19 1.61
C ILE A 168 4.18 -1.31 2.03
N ARG A 169 4.56 -2.55 1.74
CA ARG A 169 3.83 -3.77 2.08
C ARG A 169 4.32 -4.33 3.41
N ASP A 170 3.95 -3.67 4.49
CA ASP A 170 4.43 -4.03 5.83
C ASP A 170 3.29 -4.48 6.75
N SER A 171 3.61 -5.37 7.68
CA SER A 171 2.67 -5.80 8.72
C SER A 171 2.71 -4.88 9.93
N VAL A 172 1.61 -4.83 10.69
CA VAL A 172 1.54 -4.11 11.96
C VAL A 172 2.52 -4.70 12.99
N VAL A 173 2.81 -5.99 12.89
CA VAL A 173 3.70 -6.67 13.84
C VAL A 173 5.16 -6.40 13.49
N ASP A 174 5.50 -6.27 12.20
CA ASP A 174 6.85 -5.85 11.76
C ASP A 174 7.21 -4.49 12.37
N LEU A 175 6.30 -3.52 12.34
CA LEU A 175 6.48 -2.21 12.98
C LEU A 175 6.95 -2.35 14.44
N ILE A 176 6.22 -3.14 15.23
CA ILE A 176 6.51 -3.33 16.65
C ILE A 176 7.86 -3.99 16.85
N ILE A 177 8.21 -4.97 16.00
CA ILE A 177 9.48 -5.68 16.08
C ILE A 177 10.65 -4.73 15.76
N TYR A 178 10.54 -3.96 14.67
CA TYR A 178 11.56 -2.98 14.28
C TYR A 178 11.71 -1.82 15.27
N ASP A 179 10.68 -1.50 16.07
CA ASP A 179 10.79 -0.50 17.14
C ASP A 179 11.41 -1.07 18.43
N ILE A 180 11.23 -2.36 18.74
CA ILE A 180 11.74 -3.00 19.96
C ILE A 180 13.22 -3.38 19.85
N PHE A 181 13.64 -3.96 18.72
CA PHE A 181 15.01 -4.47 18.56
C PHE A 181 16.12 -3.41 18.73
N PRO A 182 15.91 -2.12 18.38
CA PRO A 182 16.86 -1.05 18.66
C PRO A 182 16.93 -0.61 20.12
N VAL A 183 16.02 -1.01 21.00
CA VAL A 183 16.05 -0.57 22.41
C VAL A 183 17.42 -0.79 23.09
N PRO A 184 18.14 -1.91 22.92
CA PRO A 184 19.47 -2.09 23.50
C PRO A 184 20.53 -1.08 23.04
N ILE A 185 20.37 -0.38 21.92
CA ILE A 185 21.35 0.65 21.53
C ILE A 185 21.10 2.00 22.22
N SER A 186 20.01 2.14 22.99
CA SER A 186 19.75 3.32 23.84
C SER A 186 20.76 3.50 24.97
N PHE A 187 21.58 2.48 25.27
CA PHE A 187 22.69 2.64 26.20
C PHE A 187 23.84 3.48 25.62
N LEU A 188 23.86 3.72 24.31
CA LEU A 188 24.96 4.36 23.58
C LEU A 188 24.49 5.53 22.70
N ILE A 189 23.37 5.34 21.99
CA ILE A 189 22.93 6.23 20.91
C ILE A 189 21.76 7.08 21.37
N GLN A 190 21.91 8.40 21.17
CA GLN A 190 20.87 9.39 21.43
C GLN A 190 19.59 9.09 20.63
N PRO A 191 18.39 9.30 21.22
CA PRO A 191 17.14 8.99 20.54
C PRO A 191 16.92 9.81 19.26
N GLN A 192 17.44 11.05 19.17
CA GLN A 192 17.39 11.87 17.96
C GLN A 192 18.10 11.18 16.80
N ILE A 193 19.32 10.71 17.07
CA ILE A 193 20.19 10.05 16.08
C ILE A 193 19.54 8.75 15.61
N LEU A 194 18.99 7.95 16.53
CA LEU A 194 18.24 6.74 16.19
C LEU A 194 17.09 7.04 15.23
N VAL A 195 16.19 7.95 15.59
CA VAL A 195 15.00 8.27 14.80
C VAL A 195 15.37 8.72 13.39
N VAL A 196 16.44 9.49 13.26
CA VAL A 196 16.94 9.94 11.96
C VAL A 196 17.50 8.78 11.13
N HIS A 197 18.37 7.95 11.70
CA HIS A 197 18.93 6.80 10.97
C HIS A 197 17.87 5.75 10.60
N MET A 198 16.89 5.49 11.46
CA MET A 198 15.78 4.57 11.16
C MET A 198 14.96 5.07 9.98
N GLN A 199 14.61 6.36 9.97
CA GLN A 199 13.90 6.97 8.84
C GLN A 199 14.73 6.84 7.56
N PHE A 200 15.99 7.27 7.54
CA PHE A 200 16.80 7.17 6.31
C PHE A 200 17.03 5.73 5.85
N SER A 201 17.06 4.76 6.77
CA SER A 201 17.19 3.34 6.40
C SER A 201 15.95 2.88 5.63
N LEU A 202 14.76 3.23 6.11
CA LEU A 202 13.51 2.94 5.42
C LEU A 202 13.43 3.67 4.07
N ILE A 203 13.84 4.93 4.03
CA ILE A 203 13.83 5.75 2.82
C ILE A 203 14.74 5.15 1.74
N TYR A 204 15.93 4.70 2.13
CA TYR A 204 16.84 4.01 1.22
C TYR A 204 16.20 2.76 0.61
N GLN A 205 15.35 2.04 1.35
CA GLN A 205 14.76 0.79 0.89
C GLN A 205 13.68 0.99 -0.20
N ILE A 206 13.12 2.19 -0.35
CA ILE A 206 12.02 2.49 -1.30
C ILE A 206 12.30 2.02 -2.73
N TRP A 207 13.54 2.18 -3.18
CA TRP A 207 13.92 1.84 -4.55
C TRP A 207 14.38 0.40 -4.72
N LEU A 208 14.49 -0.40 -3.65
CA LEU A 208 15.03 -1.77 -3.72
C LEU A 208 14.05 -2.75 -4.40
N HIS A 209 12.75 -2.58 -4.19
CA HIS A 209 11.72 -3.50 -4.72
C HIS A 209 11.38 -3.21 -6.18
N ASN A 210 12.32 -3.37 -7.11
CA ASN A 210 12.02 -3.23 -8.53
C ASN A 210 12.78 -4.23 -9.40
N SER A 211 12.15 -4.68 -10.49
CA SER A 211 12.73 -5.59 -11.47
C SER A 211 13.40 -4.89 -12.66
N VAL A 212 13.45 -3.56 -12.65
CA VAL A 212 13.87 -2.73 -13.78
C VAL A 212 15.37 -2.42 -13.74
N VAL A 213 15.93 -2.21 -12.54
CA VAL A 213 17.34 -1.90 -12.32
C VAL A 213 18.20 -3.16 -12.49
N GLY A 214 19.30 -3.01 -13.25
CA GLY A 214 20.27 -4.09 -13.51
C GLY A 214 21.34 -4.24 -12.41
N ASP A 215 22.37 -5.02 -12.72
CA ASP A 215 23.57 -5.18 -11.89
C ASP A 215 24.33 -3.83 -11.80
N LEU A 216 24.66 -3.40 -10.58
CA LEU A 216 25.36 -2.14 -10.30
C LEU A 216 26.86 -2.32 -10.01
N GLY A 217 27.42 -3.50 -10.28
CA GLY A 217 28.85 -3.78 -10.24
C GLY A 217 29.45 -3.64 -8.84
N PHE A 218 30.45 -2.77 -8.70
CA PHE A 218 31.19 -2.60 -7.43
C PHE A 218 30.31 -2.08 -6.28
N ILE A 219 29.27 -1.30 -6.58
CA ILE A 219 28.37 -0.71 -5.58
C ILE A 219 27.71 -1.81 -4.73
N GLU A 220 27.37 -2.93 -5.37
CA GLU A 220 26.79 -4.14 -4.75
C GLU A 220 27.69 -4.79 -3.68
N TYR A 221 28.96 -4.41 -3.59
CA TYR A 221 29.83 -4.90 -2.52
C TYR A 221 29.55 -4.21 -1.19
N ILE A 222 29.08 -2.96 -1.23
CA ILE A 222 28.98 -2.07 -0.07
C ILE A 222 27.52 -1.92 0.34
N VAL A 223 26.66 -1.57 -0.62
CA VAL A 223 25.25 -1.23 -0.36
C VAL A 223 24.30 -2.24 -0.99
N ASN A 224 23.13 -2.40 -0.37
CA ASN A 224 22.07 -3.27 -0.87
C ASN A 224 21.50 -2.66 -2.15
N THR A 225 21.36 -3.46 -3.20
CA THR A 225 20.81 -3.02 -4.49
C THR A 225 19.55 -3.80 -4.83
N PRO A 226 18.73 -3.31 -5.78
CA PRO A 226 17.53 -4.02 -6.20
C PRO A 226 17.81 -5.49 -6.53
N ARG A 227 18.89 -5.82 -7.24
CA ARG A 227 19.22 -7.22 -7.56
C ARG A 227 19.46 -8.09 -6.34
N GLN A 228 20.10 -7.55 -5.31
CA GLN A 228 20.37 -8.27 -4.06
C GLN A 228 19.10 -8.44 -3.23
N HIS A 229 18.25 -7.41 -3.21
CA HIS A 229 16.96 -7.45 -2.55
C HIS A 229 15.95 -8.35 -3.27
N LEU A 230 16.00 -8.45 -4.61
CA LEU A 230 15.21 -9.43 -5.35
C LEU A 230 15.62 -10.86 -4.98
N VAL A 231 16.92 -11.14 -4.79
CA VAL A 231 17.37 -12.44 -4.26
C VAL A 231 16.80 -12.68 -2.88
N HIS A 232 16.83 -11.69 -1.99
CA HIS A 232 16.25 -11.80 -0.66
C HIS A 232 14.77 -12.21 -0.67
N HIS A 233 14.00 -11.65 -1.61
CA HIS A 233 12.59 -11.99 -1.79
C HIS A 233 12.33 -13.26 -2.60
N GLY A 234 13.34 -13.83 -3.23
CA GLY A 234 13.20 -15.02 -4.05
C GLY A 234 12.82 -16.25 -3.22
N LYS A 235 11.90 -17.07 -3.73
CA LYS A 235 11.55 -18.37 -3.12
C LYS A 235 12.36 -19.53 -3.69
N ASN A 236 13.26 -19.27 -4.64
CA ASN A 236 14.20 -20.27 -5.15
C ASN A 236 15.03 -20.83 -3.98
N PRO A 237 15.40 -22.12 -3.95
CA PRO A 237 16.13 -22.70 -2.82
C PRO A 237 17.43 -21.97 -2.45
N TYR A 238 18.13 -21.39 -3.43
CA TYR A 238 19.37 -20.64 -3.17
C TYR A 238 19.14 -19.25 -2.56
N CYS A 239 17.92 -18.73 -2.63
CA CYS A 239 17.52 -17.42 -2.11
C CYS A 239 17.08 -17.46 -0.64
N ILE A 240 16.74 -18.63 -0.13
CA ILE A 240 16.21 -18.79 1.23
C ILE A 240 17.26 -18.38 2.26
N ASP A 241 16.84 -17.52 3.20
CA ASP A 241 17.66 -17.04 4.31
C ASP A 241 18.94 -16.30 3.86
N LYS A 242 18.80 -15.39 2.89
CA LYS A 242 19.90 -14.58 2.30
C LYS A 242 19.61 -13.08 2.29
N ASN A 243 20.68 -12.28 2.28
CA ASN A 243 20.67 -10.83 2.04
C ASN A 243 19.74 -10.03 2.97
N TYR A 244 20.04 -9.96 4.26
CA TYR A 244 19.21 -9.31 5.26
C TYR A 244 19.46 -7.79 5.44
N GLY A 245 20.56 -7.24 4.91
CA GLY A 245 20.91 -5.83 5.08
C GLY A 245 19.90 -4.86 4.45
N ALA A 246 19.63 -3.73 5.12
CA ALA A 246 18.80 -2.65 4.57
C ALA A 246 19.58 -1.77 3.59
N LEU A 247 20.52 -0.98 4.11
CA LEU A 247 21.43 -0.14 3.34
C LEU A 247 22.74 -0.87 3.09
N LEU A 248 23.34 -1.49 4.10
CA LEU A 248 24.69 -2.04 4.03
C LEU A 248 24.73 -3.56 3.89
N MET A 249 25.50 -4.07 2.93
CA MET A 249 25.71 -5.52 2.72
C MET A 249 26.90 -6.08 3.51
N ILE A 250 27.61 -5.24 4.26
CA ILE A 250 28.78 -5.66 5.02
C ILE A 250 28.44 -6.78 6.02
N TRP A 251 27.29 -6.70 6.67
CA TRP A 251 26.84 -7.68 7.66
C TRP A 251 26.52 -9.03 7.02
N ASP A 252 25.85 -9.04 5.87
CA ASP A 252 25.60 -10.26 5.11
C ASP A 252 26.89 -10.97 4.69
N ARG A 253 27.92 -10.20 4.33
CA ARG A 253 29.23 -10.76 3.98
C ARG A 253 29.95 -11.29 5.21
N MET A 254 29.94 -10.54 6.31
CA MET A 254 30.59 -10.94 7.56
C MET A 254 29.96 -12.20 8.16
N PHE A 255 28.64 -12.33 8.11
CA PHE A 255 27.90 -13.45 8.70
C PHE A 255 27.53 -14.55 7.72
N GLY A 256 28.00 -14.48 6.47
CA GLY A 256 27.86 -15.55 5.47
C GLY A 256 26.44 -15.72 4.91
N THR A 257 25.60 -14.69 4.97
CA THR A 257 24.22 -14.68 4.43
C THR A 257 24.13 -13.99 3.07
N TYR A 258 25.24 -13.44 2.56
CA TYR A 258 25.29 -12.86 1.23
C TYR A 258 25.09 -13.90 0.12
N GLN A 259 24.20 -13.60 -0.82
CA GLN A 259 23.96 -14.36 -2.03
C GLN A 259 23.78 -13.43 -3.24
N ARG A 260 24.54 -13.69 -4.31
CA ARG A 260 24.36 -13.00 -5.58
C ARG A 260 23.27 -13.68 -6.41
N GLU A 261 22.55 -12.91 -7.22
CA GLU A 261 21.62 -13.43 -8.22
C GLU A 261 22.35 -14.37 -9.19
N LYS A 262 21.76 -15.55 -9.42
CA LYS A 262 22.27 -16.52 -10.40
C LYS A 262 21.75 -16.14 -11.77
N LYS A 263 22.65 -16.02 -12.76
CA LYS A 263 22.27 -15.60 -14.12
C LYS A 263 21.48 -16.68 -14.88
N ASP A 264 21.63 -17.92 -14.46
CA ASP A 264 21.05 -19.14 -15.05
C ASP A 264 19.77 -19.60 -14.34
N ASP A 265 19.34 -18.90 -13.29
CA ASP A 265 18.16 -19.25 -12.50
C ASP A 265 17.24 -18.03 -12.31
N GLU A 266 16.13 -18.00 -13.05
CA GLU A 266 15.13 -16.92 -12.94
C GLU A 266 14.53 -16.88 -11.53
N LEU A 267 14.54 -15.68 -10.94
CA LEU A 267 13.93 -15.43 -9.64
C LEU A 267 12.41 -15.56 -9.70
N VAL A 268 11.86 -16.36 -8.78
CA VAL A 268 10.42 -16.49 -8.57
C VAL A 268 10.06 -15.95 -7.19
N PHE A 269 9.02 -15.13 -7.10
CA PHE A 269 8.62 -14.45 -5.87
C PHE A 269 7.39 -15.09 -5.22
N GLY A 270 7.01 -14.54 -4.05
CA GLY A 270 6.03 -15.09 -3.13
C GLY A 270 6.70 -15.93 -2.04
N VAL A 271 5.88 -16.59 -1.22
CA VAL A 271 6.36 -17.45 -0.13
C VAL A 271 6.39 -18.93 -0.55
N VAL A 272 7.25 -19.72 0.10
CA VAL A 272 7.33 -21.18 -0.11
C VAL A 272 6.07 -21.88 0.39
N SER A 273 5.52 -21.41 1.51
CA SER A 273 4.24 -21.89 2.03
C SER A 273 3.07 -21.41 1.17
N PRO A 274 1.95 -22.15 1.08
CA PRO A 274 0.78 -21.70 0.34
C PRO A 274 0.29 -20.32 0.80
N THR A 275 0.22 -19.37 -0.14
CA THR A 275 -0.34 -18.04 0.09
C THR A 275 -1.87 -18.12 0.25
N PRO A 276 -2.48 -17.39 1.20
CA PRO A 276 -3.94 -17.26 1.26
C PRO A 276 -4.52 -16.74 -0.06
N ALA A 277 -5.51 -17.44 -0.62
CA ALA A 277 -6.20 -17.07 -1.85
C ALA A 277 -7.25 -15.96 -1.59
N THR A 278 -6.79 -14.76 -1.22
CA THR A 278 -7.67 -13.64 -0.85
C THR A 278 -6.95 -12.29 -0.93
N PHE A 279 -7.70 -11.20 -1.08
CA PHE A 279 -7.24 -9.81 -0.90
C PHE A 279 -7.68 -9.19 0.45
N ASP A 280 -8.19 -10.00 1.38
CA ASP A 280 -8.61 -9.57 2.72
C ASP A 280 -7.39 -9.20 3.58
N PRO A 281 -7.22 -7.93 3.97
CA PRO A 281 -6.02 -7.45 4.67
C PRO A 281 -5.82 -8.13 6.03
N ILE A 282 -6.89 -8.55 6.71
CA ILE A 282 -6.78 -9.22 8.01
C ILE A 282 -6.22 -10.63 7.83
N VAL A 283 -6.72 -11.36 6.83
CA VAL A 283 -6.21 -12.71 6.53
C VAL A 283 -4.80 -12.65 6.01
N LEU A 284 -4.46 -11.64 5.19
CA LEU A 284 -3.10 -11.50 4.68
C LEU A 284 -2.09 -11.17 5.78
N GLN A 285 -2.44 -10.29 6.74
CA GLN A 285 -1.54 -9.94 7.85
C GLN A 285 -1.43 -11.04 8.91
N PHE A 286 -2.55 -11.66 9.30
CA PHE A 286 -2.57 -12.56 10.47
C PHE A 286 -2.76 -14.04 10.13
N GLY A 287 -3.01 -14.38 8.86
CA GLY A 287 -3.35 -15.73 8.44
C GLY A 287 -2.26 -16.75 8.76
N TYR A 288 -0.99 -16.38 8.65
CA TYR A 288 0.14 -17.28 8.91
C TYR A 288 0.29 -17.63 10.41
N TYR A 289 -0.10 -16.75 11.33
CA TYR A 289 -0.10 -17.07 12.77
C TYR A 289 -0.99 -18.26 13.11
N ARG A 290 -2.08 -18.47 12.35
CA ARG A 290 -2.90 -19.67 12.49
C ARG A 290 -2.11 -20.93 12.15
N ASP A 291 -1.24 -20.87 11.16
CA ASP A 291 -0.44 -22.01 10.73
C ASP A 291 0.73 -22.27 11.69
N VAL A 292 1.33 -21.21 12.25
CA VAL A 292 2.25 -21.32 13.40
C VAL A 292 1.57 -21.99 14.60
N TYR A 293 0.35 -21.56 14.94
CA TYR A 293 -0.43 -22.15 16.04
C TYR A 293 -0.79 -23.61 15.79
N LYS A 294 -1.21 -23.96 14.56
CA LYS A 294 -1.46 -25.37 14.19
C LYS A 294 -0.20 -26.21 14.32
N LYS A 295 0.93 -25.73 13.82
CA LYS A 295 2.23 -26.40 13.93
C LYS A 295 2.59 -26.62 15.40
N PHE A 296 2.42 -25.61 16.25
CA PHE A 296 2.61 -25.71 17.70
C PHE A 296 1.72 -26.80 18.33
N CYS A 297 0.42 -26.82 18.01
CA CYS A 297 -0.51 -27.82 18.55
C CYS A 297 -0.24 -29.25 18.07
N GLN A 298 0.40 -29.43 16.93
CA GLN A 298 0.79 -30.74 16.39
C GLN A 298 2.02 -31.34 17.07
N MET A 299 2.80 -30.55 17.81
CA MET A 299 4.01 -31.03 18.49
C MET A 299 3.66 -31.78 19.78
N GLU A 300 4.29 -32.94 19.99
CA GLU A 300 4.03 -33.81 21.13
C GLU A 300 4.69 -33.31 22.42
N THR A 301 5.97 -32.92 22.33
CA THR A 301 6.76 -32.49 23.49
C THR A 301 6.74 -30.98 23.69
N PHE A 302 6.96 -30.51 24.93
CA PHE A 302 7.11 -29.08 25.20
C PHE A 302 8.32 -28.47 24.45
N SER A 303 9.41 -29.23 24.30
CA SER A 303 10.59 -28.77 23.56
C SER A 303 10.28 -28.58 22.07
N ASP A 304 9.52 -29.49 21.47
CA ASP A 304 9.11 -29.39 20.08
C ASP A 304 8.10 -28.25 19.87
N LYS A 305 7.19 -28.05 20.83
CA LYS A 305 6.28 -26.89 20.86
C LYS A 305 7.04 -25.57 20.82
N MET A 306 8.03 -25.40 21.69
CA MET A 306 8.88 -24.21 21.69
C MET A 306 9.71 -24.11 20.41
N SER A 307 10.23 -25.23 19.91
CA SER A 307 10.94 -25.29 18.64
C SER A 307 10.08 -24.86 17.45
N ALA A 308 8.79 -25.20 17.44
CA ALA A 308 7.86 -24.77 16.39
C ALA A 308 7.63 -23.25 16.35
N LEU A 309 7.88 -22.54 17.46
CA LEU A 309 7.80 -21.08 17.53
C LEU A 309 9.15 -20.41 17.22
N PHE A 310 10.23 -20.93 17.82
CA PHE A 310 11.52 -20.24 17.88
C PHE A 310 12.60 -20.79 16.93
N LYS A 311 12.32 -21.88 16.21
CA LYS A 311 13.16 -22.31 15.09
C LYS A 311 12.54 -21.85 13.76
N GLY A 312 13.25 -22.05 12.66
CA GLY A 312 12.83 -21.53 11.35
C GLY A 312 11.54 -22.18 10.84
N PRO A 313 10.86 -21.55 9.86
CA PRO A 313 9.61 -22.06 9.30
C PRO A 313 9.75 -23.49 8.74
N GLY A 314 10.93 -23.83 8.18
CA GLY A 314 11.26 -25.17 7.67
C GLY A 314 11.58 -26.24 8.72
N TRP A 315 11.65 -25.89 10.01
CA TRP A 315 12.00 -26.84 11.07
C TRP A 315 10.89 -27.89 11.33
N SER A 316 11.29 -29.13 11.59
CA SER A 316 10.47 -30.19 12.18
C SER A 316 11.34 -31.07 13.09
N PRO A 317 10.78 -31.91 13.97
CA PRO A 317 11.57 -32.84 14.79
C PRO A 317 12.56 -33.64 13.92
N GLY A 318 13.82 -33.71 14.38
CA GLY A 318 14.93 -34.33 13.64
C GLY A 318 15.63 -33.47 12.58
N LYS A 319 15.10 -32.30 12.20
CA LYS A 319 15.75 -31.37 11.25
C LYS A 319 16.62 -30.30 11.94
N PRO A 320 17.60 -29.72 11.22
CA PRO A 320 18.37 -28.56 11.69
C PRO A 320 17.48 -27.34 11.99
N ARG A 321 18.00 -26.36 12.73
CA ARG A 321 17.25 -25.17 13.21
C ARG A 321 16.43 -24.48 12.12
N LEU A 322 16.93 -24.35 10.90
CA LEU A 322 16.21 -23.65 9.81
C LEU A 322 15.46 -24.60 8.86
N GLY A 323 15.48 -25.90 9.13
CA GLY A 323 15.07 -26.93 8.18
C GLY A 323 16.21 -27.33 7.25
N LEU A 324 15.87 -28.06 6.18
CA LEU A 324 16.80 -28.45 5.14
C LEU A 324 16.45 -27.71 3.85
N ILE A 325 17.44 -27.11 3.20
CA ILE A 325 17.24 -26.43 1.90
C ILE A 325 16.77 -27.42 0.83
N SER A 326 17.15 -28.70 0.93
CA SER A 326 16.66 -29.76 0.04
C SER A 326 15.16 -30.01 0.12
N ASP A 327 14.49 -29.54 1.19
CA ASP A 327 13.04 -29.66 1.35
C ASP A 327 12.30 -28.49 0.69
N VAL A 328 13.01 -27.44 0.28
CA VAL A 328 12.41 -26.29 -0.41
C VAL A 328 12.15 -26.71 -1.86
N PRO A 329 10.88 -26.72 -2.33
CA PRO A 329 10.57 -27.12 -3.68
C PRO A 329 11.13 -26.12 -4.69
N GLU A 330 11.65 -26.64 -5.80
CA GLU A 330 12.01 -25.81 -6.95
C GLU A 330 10.77 -25.08 -7.49
N PRO A 331 10.84 -23.77 -7.77
CA PRO A 331 9.72 -23.03 -8.33
C PRO A 331 9.29 -23.59 -9.70
N ASP A 332 7.99 -23.83 -9.86
CA ASP A 332 7.40 -24.16 -11.16
C ASP A 332 7.36 -22.91 -12.05
N ARG A 333 8.32 -22.80 -12.96
CA ARG A 333 8.43 -21.68 -13.93
C ARG A 333 7.39 -21.75 -15.05
N SER A 334 6.68 -22.86 -15.19
CA SER A 334 5.55 -22.99 -16.12
C SER A 334 4.23 -22.51 -15.52
N ALA A 335 4.16 -22.40 -14.19
CA ALA A 335 2.98 -21.91 -13.50
C ALA A 335 2.69 -20.43 -13.83
N PRO A 336 1.42 -20.01 -13.76
CA PRO A 336 1.09 -18.59 -13.82
C PRO A 336 1.84 -17.82 -12.74
N LYS A 337 2.27 -16.58 -13.07
CA LYS A 337 2.96 -15.68 -12.13
C LYS A 337 2.21 -15.50 -10.80
N TYR A 338 0.88 -15.44 -10.85
CA TYR A 338 0.03 -15.26 -9.68
C TYR A 338 -0.66 -16.57 -9.31
N SER A 339 -0.51 -17.02 -8.07
CA SER A 339 -1.23 -18.17 -7.53
C SER A 339 -2.72 -17.90 -7.33
N TYR A 340 -3.10 -16.64 -7.09
CA TYR A 340 -4.49 -16.21 -6.97
C TYR A 340 -4.78 -14.97 -7.84
N ASP A 341 -5.60 -15.14 -8.88
CA ASP A 341 -5.99 -14.06 -9.79
C ASP A 341 -7.49 -14.13 -10.18
N PRO A 342 -8.41 -13.71 -9.29
CA PRO A 342 -9.83 -13.70 -9.59
C PRO A 342 -10.15 -12.71 -10.72
N LYS A 343 -11.06 -13.11 -11.61
CA LYS A 343 -11.50 -12.27 -12.73
C LYS A 343 -12.28 -11.05 -12.22
N THR A 344 -11.63 -9.89 -12.25
CA THR A 344 -12.22 -8.60 -11.88
C THR A 344 -12.42 -7.71 -13.10
N SER A 345 -13.62 -7.13 -13.24
CA SER A 345 -13.92 -6.22 -14.35
C SER A 345 -13.19 -4.89 -14.20
N VAL A 346 -12.94 -4.20 -15.32
CA VAL A 346 -12.29 -2.88 -15.34
C VAL A 346 -13.03 -1.88 -14.45
N TRP A 347 -14.37 -1.90 -14.46
CA TRP A 347 -15.19 -1.05 -13.61
C TRP A 347 -14.93 -1.25 -12.11
N ILE A 348 -14.75 -2.50 -11.66
CA ILE A 348 -14.44 -2.79 -10.26
C ILE A 348 -13.04 -2.28 -9.90
N LYS A 349 -12.06 -2.48 -10.80
CA LYS A 349 -10.70 -1.97 -10.59
C LYS A 349 -10.69 -0.45 -10.47
N LEU A 350 -11.39 0.25 -11.37
CA LEU A 350 -11.53 1.71 -11.34
C LEU A 350 -12.26 2.18 -10.09
N TYR A 351 -13.36 1.51 -9.73
CA TYR A 351 -14.13 1.83 -8.52
C TYR A 351 -13.28 1.77 -7.26
N VAL A 352 -12.57 0.66 -7.06
CA VAL A 352 -11.70 0.47 -5.89
C VAL A 352 -10.50 1.42 -5.94
N ALA A 353 -9.90 1.66 -7.11
CA ALA A 353 -8.80 2.62 -7.24
C ALA A 353 -9.24 4.04 -6.85
N ILE A 354 -10.41 4.50 -7.30
CA ILE A 354 -10.95 5.82 -6.95
C ILE A 354 -11.18 5.92 -5.44
N HIS A 355 -11.88 4.95 -4.84
CA HIS A 355 -12.11 4.95 -3.38
C HIS A 355 -10.81 4.77 -2.57
N GLY A 356 -9.83 4.06 -3.12
CA GLY A 356 -8.52 3.81 -2.50
C GLY A 356 -7.63 5.06 -2.45
N ILE A 357 -7.56 5.84 -3.55
CA ILE A 357 -6.76 7.08 -3.65
C ILE A 357 -7.20 8.12 -2.61
N MET A 358 -8.45 8.07 -2.18
CA MET A 358 -8.99 9.02 -1.21
C MET A 358 -8.39 8.83 0.19
N PHE A 359 -7.94 7.63 0.54
CA PHE A 359 -7.41 7.35 1.87
C PHE A 359 -6.02 7.97 2.11
N PRO A 360 -5.03 7.79 1.23
CA PRO A 360 -3.75 8.52 1.32
C PRO A 360 -3.95 10.03 1.31
N PHE A 361 -4.94 10.54 0.57
CA PHE A 361 -5.23 11.97 0.55
C PHE A 361 -5.79 12.48 1.88
N VAL A 362 -6.77 11.78 2.47
CA VAL A 362 -7.28 12.12 3.81
C VAL A 362 -6.19 12.01 4.86
N LEU A 363 -5.30 11.02 4.74
CA LEU A 363 -4.10 10.87 5.57
C LEU A 363 -3.12 12.03 5.42
N TYR A 364 -2.85 12.44 4.20
CA TYR A 364 -1.98 13.58 3.90
C TYR A 364 -2.51 14.86 4.56
N MET A 365 -3.81 15.14 4.38
CA MET A 365 -4.48 16.26 5.03
C MET A 365 -4.40 16.16 6.57
N ILE A 366 -4.49 14.94 7.12
CA ILE A 366 -4.35 14.71 8.56
C ILE A 366 -2.91 14.93 9.04
N GLY A 367 -1.91 14.47 8.28
CA GLY A 367 -0.50 14.49 8.66
C GLY A 367 0.17 15.85 8.51
N HIS A 368 -0.21 16.63 7.49
CA HIS A 368 0.41 17.95 7.21
C HIS A 368 -0.17 19.10 8.04
N HIS A 369 -1.36 18.95 8.61
CA HIS A 369 -1.85 19.92 9.58
C HIS A 369 -1.28 19.61 10.96
N THR A 370 -0.15 20.25 11.27
CA THR A 370 0.58 20.32 12.56
C THR A 370 -0.27 20.74 13.78
N LEU A 371 -1.58 20.91 13.61
CA LEU A 371 -2.56 21.35 14.59
C LEU A 371 -3.63 20.30 14.92
N ILE A 372 -3.61 19.12 14.28
CA ILE A 372 -4.62 18.10 14.55
C ILE A 372 -4.19 17.22 15.73
N ARG A 373 -4.59 17.64 16.94
CA ARG A 373 -4.65 16.73 18.09
C ARG A 373 -5.86 15.81 17.94
N PHE A 374 -5.71 14.72 17.18
CA PHE A 374 -6.69 13.64 17.28
C PHE A 374 -6.66 13.12 18.73
N SER A 375 -7.82 13.08 19.38
CA SER A 375 -7.95 12.23 20.55
C SER A 375 -7.72 10.77 20.12
N TYR A 376 -7.15 9.95 20.99
CA TYR A 376 -6.97 8.51 20.73
C TYR A 376 -8.26 7.84 20.24
N GLY A 377 -9.42 8.26 20.75
CA GLY A 377 -10.73 7.76 20.30
C GLY A 377 -11.06 8.10 18.84
N ARG A 378 -10.73 9.31 18.36
CA ARG A 378 -10.93 9.69 16.95
C ARG A 378 -10.00 8.91 16.03
N ALA A 379 -8.72 8.80 16.40
CA ALA A 379 -7.74 8.02 15.65
C ALA A 379 -8.17 6.55 15.54
N PHE A 380 -8.66 5.97 16.65
CA PHE A 380 -9.16 4.61 16.68
C PHE A 380 -10.38 4.40 15.77
N ILE A 381 -11.37 5.30 15.81
CA ILE A 381 -12.55 5.22 14.93
C ILE A 381 -12.15 5.28 13.46
N LEU A 382 -11.23 6.20 13.12
CA LEU A 382 -10.73 6.33 11.76
C LEU A 382 -9.98 5.05 11.32
N MET A 383 -9.13 4.49 12.18
CA MET A 383 -8.43 3.23 11.93
C MET A 383 -9.42 2.08 11.69
N MET A 384 -10.48 1.96 12.49
CA MET A 384 -11.50 0.92 12.29
C MET A 384 -12.24 1.10 10.97
N TYR A 385 -12.58 2.33 10.59
CA TYR A 385 -13.23 2.62 9.31
C TYR A 385 -12.31 2.31 8.11
N LEU A 386 -11.01 2.57 8.24
CA LEU A 386 -10.01 2.25 7.22
C LEU A 386 -9.84 0.74 7.05
N LEU A 387 -9.70 0.01 8.16
CA LEU A 387 -9.64 -1.46 8.13
C LEU A 387 -10.91 -2.05 7.50
N MET A 388 -12.08 -1.53 7.87
CA MET A 388 -13.35 -1.91 7.24
C MET A 388 -13.32 -1.63 5.73
N SER A 389 -12.78 -0.50 5.30
CA SER A 389 -12.74 -0.14 3.89
C SER A 389 -11.82 -1.02 3.07
N LEU A 390 -10.62 -1.29 3.56
CA LEU A 390 -9.67 -2.21 2.93
C LEU A 390 -10.22 -3.64 2.89
N THR A 391 -10.91 -4.08 3.95
CA THR A 391 -11.62 -5.37 3.96
C THR A 391 -12.72 -5.43 2.90
N SER A 392 -13.45 -4.33 2.70
CA SER A 392 -14.48 -4.25 1.66
C SER A 392 -13.89 -4.39 0.26
N PHE A 393 -12.76 -3.71 0.00
CA PHE A 393 -12.05 -3.83 -1.27
C PHE A 393 -11.57 -5.26 -1.51
N GLY A 394 -11.00 -5.89 -0.49
CA GLY A 394 -10.62 -7.30 -0.53
C GLY A 394 -11.80 -8.21 -0.88
N PHE A 395 -12.96 -8.02 -0.24
CA PHE A 395 -14.16 -8.81 -0.50
C PHE A 395 -14.69 -8.62 -1.92
N ILE A 396 -14.60 -7.39 -2.45
CA ILE A 396 -14.99 -7.07 -3.83
C ILE A 396 -14.06 -7.77 -4.82
N PHE A 397 -12.74 -7.73 -4.60
CA PHE A 397 -11.76 -8.41 -5.47
C PHE A 397 -11.89 -9.93 -5.42
N ASP A 398 -12.14 -10.48 -4.23
CA ASP A 398 -12.41 -11.91 -4.00
C ASP A 398 -13.76 -12.38 -4.56
N ASN A 399 -14.62 -11.46 -5.03
CA ASN A 399 -16.00 -11.73 -5.46
C ASN A 399 -16.82 -12.48 -4.39
N ARG A 400 -16.64 -12.13 -3.10
CA ARG A 400 -17.36 -12.78 -2.00
C ARG A 400 -18.87 -12.54 -2.09
N LYS A 401 -19.66 -13.51 -1.64
CA LYS A 401 -21.14 -13.46 -1.70
C LYS A 401 -21.72 -12.18 -1.10
N TYR A 402 -21.20 -11.74 0.04
CA TYR A 402 -21.70 -10.59 0.80
C TYR A 402 -20.94 -9.28 0.54
N ALA A 403 -20.02 -9.24 -0.45
CA ALA A 403 -19.19 -8.06 -0.72
C ALA A 403 -20.02 -6.79 -0.99
N HIS A 404 -21.12 -6.92 -1.75
CA HIS A 404 -22.01 -5.81 -2.07
C HIS A 404 -22.70 -5.23 -0.82
N LEU A 405 -23.13 -6.09 0.11
CA LEU A 405 -23.82 -5.68 1.32
C LEU A 405 -22.85 -4.98 2.29
N PHE A 406 -21.64 -5.53 2.40
CA PHE A 406 -20.56 -4.94 3.18
C PHE A 406 -20.12 -3.58 2.61
N GLU A 407 -20.07 -3.43 1.28
CA GLU A 407 -19.75 -2.16 0.63
C GLU A 407 -20.82 -1.09 0.82
N ILE A 408 -22.11 -1.47 0.77
CA ILE A 408 -23.21 -0.56 1.13
C ILE A 408 -23.07 -0.09 2.57
N LEU A 409 -22.82 -1.02 3.50
CA LEU A 409 -22.63 -0.69 4.91
C LEU A 409 -21.43 0.25 5.12
N ARG A 410 -20.29 -0.05 4.49
CA ARG A 410 -19.10 0.81 4.50
C ARG A 410 -19.46 2.22 4.04
N CYS A 411 -20.17 2.33 2.92
CA CYS A 411 -20.54 3.63 2.39
C CYS A 411 -21.54 4.40 3.27
N ILE A 412 -22.44 3.71 3.97
CA ILE A 412 -23.36 4.34 4.93
C ILE A 412 -22.60 4.82 6.18
N LEU A 413 -21.67 4.01 6.69
CA LEU A 413 -20.87 4.33 7.87
C LEU A 413 -19.86 5.46 7.63
N TYR A 414 -19.56 5.79 6.37
CA TYR A 414 -18.79 6.99 6.02
C TYR A 414 -19.37 8.26 6.66
N PHE A 415 -20.68 8.49 6.58
CA PHE A 415 -21.31 9.75 7.02
C PHE A 415 -21.17 10.04 8.52
N PRO A 416 -21.45 9.09 9.45
CA PRO A 416 -21.19 9.33 10.86
C PRO A 416 -19.70 9.50 11.18
N VAL A 417 -18.80 8.80 10.48
CA VAL A 417 -17.34 8.96 10.63
C VAL A 417 -16.90 10.35 10.15
N ASP A 418 -17.32 10.75 8.96
CA ASP A 418 -17.10 12.07 8.38
C ASP A 418 -17.64 13.18 9.28
N TYR A 419 -18.87 13.08 9.78
CA TYR A 419 -19.41 14.05 10.74
C TYR A 419 -18.54 14.16 12.00
N TYR A 420 -18.10 13.02 12.54
CA TYR A 420 -17.28 13.00 13.76
C TYR A 420 -15.84 13.52 13.54
N ILE A 421 -15.26 13.27 12.37
CA ILE A 421 -13.88 13.65 12.03
C ILE A 421 -13.82 15.03 11.39
N ALA A 422 -14.62 15.32 10.37
CA ALA A 422 -14.55 16.59 9.63
C ALA A 422 -15.28 17.73 10.34
N ILE A 423 -16.44 17.50 10.97
CA ILE A 423 -17.26 18.59 11.54
C ILE A 423 -16.91 18.86 13.01
N LYS A 424 -16.63 17.82 13.81
CA LYS A 424 -16.26 17.99 15.24
C LYS A 424 -14.78 18.24 15.49
N THR A 425 -13.95 18.23 14.46
CA THR A 425 -12.55 18.66 14.59
C THR A 425 -12.47 20.16 14.33
N ALA A 426 -11.80 20.89 15.22
CA ALA A 426 -11.61 22.33 15.08
C ALA A 426 -10.51 22.60 14.04
N TRP A 427 -10.83 22.38 12.77
CA TRP A 427 -9.90 22.65 11.67
C TRP A 427 -9.58 24.14 11.61
N GLN A 428 -8.30 24.47 11.59
CA GLN A 428 -7.82 25.84 11.42
C GLN A 428 -7.36 26.00 9.98
N PHE A 429 -8.29 26.41 9.11
CA PHE A 429 -8.02 26.70 7.70
C PHE A 429 -8.03 28.21 7.47
N GLY A 430 -7.18 28.68 6.55
CA GLY A 430 -7.40 29.97 5.89
C GLY A 430 -8.71 29.96 5.09
N SER A 431 -9.26 31.13 4.76
CA SER A 431 -10.54 31.22 4.03
C SER A 431 -10.53 30.52 2.66
N GLY A 432 -9.40 30.58 1.94
CA GLY A 432 -9.20 29.87 0.67
C GLY A 432 -9.07 28.35 0.84
N GLU A 433 -8.29 27.90 1.82
CA GLU A 433 -8.11 26.48 2.15
C GLU A 433 -9.43 25.82 2.58
N LYS A 434 -10.25 26.55 3.34
CA LYS A 434 -11.57 26.09 3.77
C LYS A 434 -12.49 25.80 2.58
N LEU A 435 -12.54 26.71 1.59
CA LEU A 435 -13.38 26.51 0.40
C LEU A 435 -12.98 25.26 -0.38
N VAL A 436 -11.67 25.02 -0.52
CA VAL A 436 -11.14 23.83 -1.17
C VAL A 436 -11.51 22.58 -0.39
N PHE A 437 -11.30 22.59 0.92
CA PHE A 437 -11.66 21.50 1.80
C PHE A 437 -13.16 21.17 1.72
N ASP A 438 -14.02 22.16 1.84
CA ASP A 438 -15.49 21.98 1.79
C ASP A 438 -15.94 21.44 0.42
N SER A 439 -15.38 21.97 -0.67
CA SER A 439 -15.65 21.49 -2.03
C SER A 439 -15.20 20.05 -2.23
N PHE A 440 -14.01 19.71 -1.71
CA PHE A 440 -13.48 18.36 -1.76
C PHE A 440 -14.38 17.40 -0.97
N MET A 441 -14.74 17.73 0.27
CA MET A 441 -15.63 16.92 1.10
C MET A 441 -17.01 16.71 0.47
N LEU A 442 -17.53 17.70 -0.27
CA LEU A 442 -18.76 17.55 -1.04
C LEU A 442 -18.63 16.50 -2.16
N VAL A 443 -17.51 16.50 -2.89
CA VAL A 443 -17.20 15.48 -3.91
C VAL A 443 -17.14 14.10 -3.29
N ILE A 444 -16.45 13.95 -2.14
CA ILE A 444 -16.39 12.69 -1.41
C ILE A 444 -17.79 12.21 -1.06
N ARG A 445 -18.57 13.03 -0.35
CA ARG A 445 -19.94 12.69 0.08
C ARG A 445 -20.79 12.25 -1.12
N THR A 446 -20.69 12.95 -2.24
CA THR A 446 -21.41 12.61 -3.48
C THR A 446 -21.00 11.26 -4.05
N LEU A 447 -19.70 10.95 -4.06
CA LEU A 447 -19.19 9.65 -4.49
C LEU A 447 -19.73 8.51 -3.62
N TYR A 448 -19.78 8.72 -2.30
CA TYR A 448 -20.30 7.75 -1.34
C TYR A 448 -21.82 7.52 -1.50
N ILE A 449 -22.62 8.58 -1.67
CA ILE A 449 -24.05 8.46 -1.99
C ILE A 449 -24.25 7.69 -3.29
N THR A 450 -23.51 8.06 -4.34
CA THR A 450 -23.59 7.42 -5.65
C THR A 450 -23.23 5.93 -5.56
N SER A 451 -22.21 5.61 -4.75
CA SER A 451 -21.79 4.22 -4.49
C SER A 451 -22.88 3.40 -3.84
N ILE A 452 -23.56 3.94 -2.81
CA ILE A 452 -24.71 3.27 -2.16
C ILE A 452 -25.77 2.91 -3.21
N LEU A 453 -26.15 3.88 -4.06
CA LEU A 453 -27.15 3.67 -5.10
C LEU A 453 -26.72 2.61 -6.12
N ILE A 454 -25.46 2.65 -6.59
CA ILE A 454 -24.92 1.68 -7.55
C ILE A 454 -24.97 0.25 -6.97
N TRP A 455 -24.55 0.06 -5.72
CA TRP A 455 -24.50 -1.27 -5.11
C TRP A 455 -25.89 -1.80 -4.74
N ILE A 456 -26.82 -0.95 -4.31
CA ILE A 456 -28.23 -1.32 -4.13
C ILE A 456 -28.82 -1.74 -5.47
N LEU A 457 -28.62 -0.97 -6.54
CA LEU A 457 -29.13 -1.30 -7.88
C LEU A 457 -28.57 -2.65 -8.36
N LYS A 458 -27.26 -2.87 -8.18
CA LYS A 458 -26.60 -4.15 -8.53
C LYS A 458 -27.19 -5.32 -7.74
N MET A 459 -27.49 -5.14 -6.46
CA MET A 459 -28.15 -6.13 -5.62
C MET A 459 -29.54 -6.47 -6.14
N LEU A 460 -30.36 -5.45 -6.45
CA LEU A 460 -31.72 -5.61 -6.97
C LEU A 460 -31.76 -6.33 -8.33
N ILE A 461 -30.82 -6.01 -9.22
CA ILE A 461 -30.68 -6.69 -10.53
C ILE A 461 -30.31 -8.16 -10.31
N LYS A 462 -29.37 -8.46 -9.39
CA LYS A 462 -28.92 -9.83 -9.12
C LYS A 462 -29.99 -10.69 -8.43
N SER A 463 -30.85 -10.10 -7.60
CA SER A 463 -31.97 -10.80 -6.94
C SER A 463 -33.14 -11.09 -7.89
N ASN A 464 -33.14 -10.52 -9.11
CA ASN A 464 -34.21 -10.73 -10.08
C ASN A 464 -33.70 -11.31 -11.42
N PRO A 465 -33.05 -12.50 -11.43
CA PRO A 465 -32.50 -13.10 -12.65
C PRO A 465 -33.58 -13.56 -13.64
N HIS A 466 -34.84 -13.67 -13.21
CA HIS A 466 -35.97 -14.14 -14.03
C HIS A 466 -37.01 -13.06 -14.39
N GLY A 467 -36.82 -11.81 -13.97
CA GLY A 467 -37.81 -10.74 -14.14
C GLY A 467 -37.84 -10.04 -15.50
N SER A 468 -36.95 -10.37 -16.44
CA SER A 468 -36.88 -9.64 -17.74
C SER A 468 -36.65 -10.51 -18.98
N MET A 469 -36.67 -11.84 -18.86
CA MET A 469 -36.43 -12.73 -20.02
C MET A 469 -37.30 -13.99 -20.07
N VAL A 470 -38.40 -14.05 -19.30
CA VAL A 470 -39.31 -15.22 -19.27
C VAL A 470 -40.71 -14.90 -19.86
N SER A 471 -41.02 -13.64 -20.21
CA SER A 471 -42.30 -13.32 -20.87
C SER A 471 -42.23 -13.24 -22.40
N LEU A 472 -41.08 -13.47 -23.02
CA LEU A 472 -40.91 -13.40 -24.49
C LEU A 472 -40.73 -14.77 -25.16
N THR A 473 -40.63 -15.85 -24.37
CA THR A 473 -40.53 -17.22 -24.88
C THR A 473 -41.87 -17.97 -24.90
N LYS A 474 -42.95 -17.41 -24.35
CA LYS A 474 -44.30 -18.01 -24.39
C LYS A 474 -45.17 -17.58 -25.58
N GLU A 475 -44.69 -16.72 -26.47
CA GLU A 475 -45.40 -16.33 -27.70
C GLU A 475 -44.75 -16.87 -28.98
N LYS A 476 -43.80 -17.81 -28.87
CA LYS A 476 -43.09 -18.39 -30.03
C LYS A 476 -43.61 -19.75 -30.51
N GLU A 477 -44.74 -20.23 -29.98
CA GLU A 477 -45.37 -21.47 -30.41
C GLU A 477 -46.83 -21.21 -30.82
N ALA A 478 -47.01 -20.55 -31.98
CA ALA A 478 -48.27 -20.58 -32.74
C ALA A 478 -48.00 -20.12 -34.17
N ILE A 479 -47.28 -20.93 -34.95
CA ILE A 479 -47.37 -20.89 -36.42
C ILE A 479 -47.56 -22.33 -36.86
N GLU A 480 -48.81 -22.78 -36.89
CA GLU A 480 -49.21 -24.00 -37.60
C GLU A 480 -49.16 -23.69 -39.11
N CYS A 481 -48.22 -24.30 -39.83
CA CYS A 481 -48.29 -24.40 -41.29
C CYS A 481 -49.14 -25.63 -41.63
N GLU A 482 -50.41 -25.46 -42.02
CA GLU A 482 -51.17 -26.52 -42.67
C GLU A 482 -50.89 -26.55 -44.18
N ASN A 483 -50.65 -27.75 -44.72
CA ASN A 483 -50.55 -28.04 -46.15
C ASN A 483 -49.53 -27.21 -46.96
N GLY A 484 -48.31 -27.05 -46.41
CA GLY A 484 -47.10 -26.85 -47.23
C GLY A 484 -46.98 -25.52 -47.98
N LYS A 485 -47.71 -24.47 -47.59
CA LYS A 485 -47.50 -23.11 -48.14
C LYS A 485 -47.48 -22.06 -47.04
N CYS A 486 -46.30 -21.80 -46.49
CA CYS A 486 -46.08 -20.63 -45.64
C CYS A 486 -45.63 -19.44 -46.52
N LYS A 487 -46.59 -18.55 -46.85
CA LYS A 487 -46.37 -17.25 -47.52
C LYS A 487 -46.19 -16.19 -46.43
N ALA A 488 -44.97 -15.73 -46.21
CA ALA A 488 -44.72 -14.54 -45.39
C ALA A 488 -44.26 -13.40 -46.31
N ASP A 489 -45.09 -12.37 -46.41
CA ASP A 489 -44.71 -11.12 -47.07
C ASP A 489 -43.61 -10.44 -46.24
N PHE A 490 -42.47 -10.18 -46.89
CA PHE A 490 -41.22 -9.79 -46.22
C PHE A 490 -41.25 -8.32 -45.76
N ASN A 491 -42.17 -7.50 -46.30
CA ASN A 491 -42.20 -6.06 -46.04
C ASN A 491 -43.04 -5.66 -44.80
N GLU A 492 -44.13 -6.37 -44.46
CA GLU A 492 -44.91 -6.07 -43.25
C GLU A 492 -44.14 -6.41 -41.95
N ASN A 493 -43.26 -7.41 -42.00
CA ASN A 493 -42.46 -7.84 -40.85
C ASN A 493 -41.37 -6.83 -40.44
N ILE A 494 -40.85 -6.03 -41.39
CA ILE A 494 -39.86 -4.99 -41.10
C ILE A 494 -40.52 -3.81 -40.37
N GLU A 495 -41.77 -3.48 -40.71
CA GLU A 495 -42.48 -2.36 -40.10
C GLU A 495 -42.98 -2.71 -38.69
N LEU A 496 -43.38 -3.97 -38.47
CA LEU A 496 -43.68 -4.51 -37.14
C LEU A 496 -42.41 -4.61 -36.27
N ALA A 497 -41.28 -5.04 -36.84
CA ALA A 497 -39.99 -5.07 -36.14
C ALA A 497 -39.48 -3.67 -35.78
N LYS A 498 -39.67 -2.66 -36.65
CA LYS A 498 -39.36 -1.26 -36.35
C LYS A 498 -40.29 -0.68 -35.28
N LYS A 499 -41.59 -1.01 -35.29
CA LYS A 499 -42.53 -0.62 -34.23
C LYS A 499 -42.19 -1.28 -32.90
N LEU A 500 -41.83 -2.56 -32.88
CA LEU A 500 -41.39 -3.29 -31.68
C LEU A 500 -40.04 -2.76 -31.16
N ALA A 501 -39.06 -2.50 -32.02
CA ALA A 501 -37.79 -1.88 -31.64
C ALA A 501 -37.99 -0.46 -31.09
N SER A 502 -38.87 0.35 -31.68
CA SER A 502 -39.26 1.67 -31.18
C SER A 502 -39.98 1.60 -29.84
N LYS A 503 -40.83 0.59 -29.62
CA LYS A 503 -41.61 0.43 -28.37
C LYS A 503 -40.72 -0.11 -27.25
N THR A 504 -39.79 -0.99 -27.57
CA THR A 504 -38.74 -1.51 -26.68
C THR A 504 -37.71 -0.43 -26.33
N ALA A 505 -37.29 0.41 -27.29
CA ALA A 505 -36.43 1.56 -27.04
C ALA A 505 -37.09 2.65 -26.18
N ARG A 506 -38.42 2.82 -26.27
CA ARG A 506 -39.18 3.72 -25.36
C ARG A 506 -39.45 3.11 -23.98
N LYS A 507 -39.50 1.78 -23.84
CA LYS A 507 -39.70 1.09 -22.55
C LYS A 507 -38.38 0.85 -21.80
N ILE A 508 -37.25 0.74 -22.51
CA ILE A 508 -35.91 0.67 -21.93
C ILE A 508 -35.43 2.10 -21.67
N GLY A 509 -35.81 2.65 -20.51
CA GLY A 509 -35.21 3.87 -19.93
C GLY A 509 -33.72 3.72 -19.54
N GLY A 510 -32.97 2.83 -20.22
CA GLY A 510 -31.57 2.51 -19.94
C GLY A 510 -30.55 3.52 -20.45
N PHE A 511 -30.97 4.47 -21.29
CA PHE A 511 -30.05 5.50 -21.83
C PHE A 511 -29.84 6.71 -20.89
N LYS A 512 -30.73 6.93 -19.91
CA LYS A 512 -30.55 8.02 -18.94
C LYS A 512 -29.60 7.65 -17.79
N VAL A 513 -29.58 6.39 -17.36
CA VAL A 513 -28.73 5.95 -16.24
C VAL A 513 -27.25 5.93 -16.64
N LEU A 514 -26.92 5.47 -17.85
CA LEU A 514 -25.53 5.46 -18.34
C LEU A 514 -24.99 6.89 -18.51
N ASN A 515 -25.79 7.82 -19.03
CA ASN A 515 -25.40 9.22 -19.15
C ASN A 515 -25.27 9.92 -17.79
N ILE A 516 -26.12 9.62 -16.81
CA ILE A 516 -25.99 10.19 -15.45
C ILE A 516 -24.75 9.64 -14.75
N THR A 517 -24.45 8.34 -14.86
CA THR A 517 -23.25 7.74 -14.27
C THR A 517 -21.98 8.25 -14.95
N VAL A 518 -21.94 8.35 -16.27
CA VAL A 518 -20.80 8.92 -17.02
C VAL A 518 -20.62 10.40 -16.71
N THR A 519 -21.71 11.18 -16.60
CA THR A 519 -21.66 12.60 -16.21
C THR A 519 -21.19 12.77 -14.78
N ALA A 520 -21.64 11.93 -13.84
CA ALA A 520 -21.16 11.94 -12.45
C ALA A 520 -19.67 11.56 -12.37
N ILE A 521 -19.22 10.54 -13.11
CA ILE A 521 -17.80 10.16 -13.20
C ILE A 521 -16.97 11.30 -13.78
N TYR A 522 -17.46 11.97 -14.83
CA TYR A 522 -16.77 13.11 -15.44
C TYR A 522 -16.69 14.32 -14.49
N ILE A 523 -17.77 14.65 -13.78
CA ILE A 523 -17.79 15.73 -12.77
C ILE A 523 -16.83 15.41 -11.62
N ILE A 524 -16.82 14.17 -11.13
CA ILE A 524 -15.92 13.72 -10.06
C ILE A 524 -14.46 13.77 -10.55
N PHE A 525 -14.19 13.29 -11.76
CA PHE A 525 -12.85 13.33 -12.36
C PHE A 525 -12.34 14.76 -12.51
N VAL A 526 -13.16 15.67 -13.06
CA VAL A 526 -12.82 17.09 -13.22
C VAL A 526 -12.63 17.78 -11.87
N ALA A 527 -13.48 17.49 -10.88
CA ALA A 527 -13.36 18.06 -9.54
C ALA A 527 -12.12 17.55 -8.79
N CYS A 528 -11.78 16.26 -8.90
CA CYS A 528 -10.53 15.70 -8.38
C CYS A 528 -9.31 16.28 -9.09
N LEU A 529 -9.35 16.46 -10.42
CA LEU A 529 -8.27 17.06 -11.18
C LEU A 529 -8.05 18.54 -10.79
N ILE A 530 -9.14 19.30 -10.62
CA ILE A 530 -9.08 20.69 -10.13
C ILE A 530 -8.55 20.73 -8.69
N GLY A 531 -8.97 19.83 -7.82
CA GLY A 531 -8.46 19.70 -6.45
C GLY A 531 -6.96 19.42 -6.42
N ILE A 532 -6.49 18.44 -7.21
CA ILE A 532 -5.06 18.10 -7.32
C ILE A 532 -4.25 19.26 -7.92
N LEU A 533 -4.73 19.89 -9.01
CA LEU A 533 -4.05 21.01 -9.66
C LEU A 533 -4.03 22.28 -8.79
N TYR A 534 -5.03 22.48 -7.94
CA TYR A 534 -5.05 23.58 -6.97
C TYR A 534 -4.16 23.27 -5.77
N PHE A 535 -4.13 22.02 -5.29
CA PHE A 535 -3.31 21.60 -4.15
C PHE A 535 -1.81 21.65 -4.47
N LEU A 536 -1.41 21.19 -5.66
CA LEU A 536 -0.06 21.37 -6.21
C LEU A 536 0.34 22.86 -6.35
N LYS A 537 -0.61 23.79 -6.21
CA LYS A 537 -0.43 25.24 -6.31
C LYS A 537 -0.46 25.95 -4.94
N VAL A 538 -0.97 25.30 -3.88
CA VAL A 538 -1.21 25.93 -2.56
C VAL A 538 -0.06 25.73 -1.58
N GLU A 539 0.65 24.60 -1.62
CA GLU A 539 1.84 24.42 -0.75
C GLU A 539 3.07 25.17 -1.25
N SER A 540 3.12 25.52 -2.53
CA SER A 540 4.36 26.00 -3.15
C SER A 540 4.49 27.53 -3.22
N CYS A 541 3.57 28.30 -2.61
CA CYS A 541 3.64 29.78 -2.62
C CYS A 541 3.07 30.50 -1.37
N THR A 542 2.57 29.81 -0.35
CA THR A 542 1.89 30.46 0.79
C THR A 542 2.82 31.01 1.88
N SER A 543 4.10 30.60 1.92
CA SER A 543 5.05 31.18 2.89
C SER A 543 5.58 32.57 2.50
N LEU A 544 5.48 32.99 1.23
CA LEU A 544 5.94 34.32 0.78
C LEU A 544 4.85 35.41 0.85
N LEU A 545 3.57 35.04 0.86
CA LEU A 545 2.44 35.98 0.89
C LEU A 545 2.18 36.58 2.28
N ASN A 546 2.84 36.08 3.33
CA ASN A 546 2.77 36.66 4.68
C ASN A 546 3.90 37.67 4.97
N THR A 547 4.73 38.00 3.98
CA THR A 547 5.88 38.92 4.12
C THR A 547 5.98 39.99 3.02
N VAL A 548 4.89 40.27 2.30
CA VAL A 548 4.76 41.46 1.43
C VAL A 548 3.58 42.29 1.84
#